data_AF-A0ABD2NVV5-F1
#
_entry.id   AF-A0ABD2NVV5-F1
#
_cell.length_a   1.000
_cell.length_b   1.000
_cell.length_c   1.000
_cell.angle_alpha   90.00
_cell.angle_beta   90.00
_cell.angle_gamma   90.00
#
_symmetry.space_group_name_H-M   'P 1'
#
loop_
_entity.id
_entity.type
_entity.pdbx_description
1 polymer ?
#
loop_
_entity_poly.entity_id
_entity_poly.type
_entity_poly.pdbx_seq_one_letter_code
_entity_poly.pdbx_strand_id
1 'polypeptide(L)'
;MTLYNKYRNYNPTNLETFCTLLREENWPSVYMEHDAELSYNNFFKTFVYYFKGGVMQTEKKKNDWIIHEIRSLKEEVMTMHSLCKRYPTEANTSAYKNLQKIYQLRLIKARKDHFNNTIQNSENKSKTIWQMINSELDETEYKRKIMI
;
A
#
# COMPACT_ATOMS: atom_id res chain seq x y z
N MET A 1 8.16 15.50 9.63
CA MET A 1 7.96 15.65 8.18
C MET A 1 7.63 14.27 7.63
N THR A 2 6.35 13.96 7.47
CA THR A 2 5.88 12.60 7.13
C THR A 2 6.09 12.35 5.63
N LEU A 3 6.88 11.34 5.29
CA LEU A 3 7.22 11.04 3.89
C LEU A 3 6.11 10.20 3.24
N TYR A 4 5.18 10.82 2.52
CA TYR A 4 4.16 10.08 1.75
C TYR A 4 4.77 9.46 0.48
N ASN A 5 4.52 8.16 0.26
CA ASN A 5 4.84 7.53 -1.03
C ASN A 5 3.61 7.69 -1.94
N LYS A 6 3.80 8.32 -3.10
CA LYS A 6 2.77 8.39 -4.15
C LYS A 6 2.63 7.01 -4.78
N TYR A 7 1.45 6.40 -4.69
CA TYR A 7 1.15 5.14 -5.39
C TYR A 7 -0.18 5.25 -6.10
N ARG A 8 -0.31 4.56 -7.24
CA ARG A 8 -1.53 4.51 -8.04
C ARG A 8 -2.51 3.52 -7.42
N ASN A 9 -3.76 3.92 -7.23
CA ASN A 9 -4.81 3.05 -6.71
C ASN A 9 -5.56 2.35 -7.86
N TYR A 10 -5.14 1.12 -8.17
CA TYR A 10 -5.75 0.26 -9.20
C TYR A 10 -6.97 -0.51 -8.68
N ASN A 11 -7.84 0.13 -7.89
CA ASN A 11 -9.08 -0.54 -7.48
C ASN A 11 -10.01 -0.75 -8.70
N PRO A 12 -10.95 -1.72 -8.64
CA PRO A 12 -11.83 -2.02 -9.75
C PRO A 12 -12.66 -0.82 -10.22
N THR A 13 -13.13 0.02 -9.30
CA THR A 13 -13.94 1.21 -9.60
C THR A 13 -13.18 2.26 -10.40
N ASN A 14 -11.93 2.55 -10.03
CA ASN A 14 -11.06 3.50 -10.72
C ASN A 14 -10.69 2.98 -12.11
N LEU A 15 -10.43 1.67 -12.23
CA LEU A 15 -10.18 1.03 -13.51
C LEU A 15 -11.42 1.08 -14.42
N GLU A 16 -12.61 0.78 -13.89
CA GLU A 16 -13.85 0.87 -14.67
C GLU A 16 -14.14 2.31 -15.09
N THR A 17 -13.94 3.28 -14.19
CA THR A 17 -14.08 4.72 -14.52
C THR A 17 -13.12 5.10 -15.65
N PHE A 18 -11.86 4.68 -15.56
CA PHE A 18 -10.87 4.91 -16.62
C PHE A 18 -11.28 4.28 -17.96
N CYS A 19 -11.74 3.03 -17.93
CA CYS A 19 -12.24 2.34 -19.13
C CYS A 19 -13.46 3.05 -19.73
N THR A 20 -14.41 3.49 -18.91
CA THR A 20 -15.59 4.22 -19.37
C THR A 20 -15.20 5.54 -20.04
N LEU A 21 -14.30 6.32 -19.44
CA LEU A 21 -13.82 7.57 -20.06
C LEU A 21 -13.13 7.33 -21.40
N LEU A 22 -12.36 6.25 -21.54
CA LEU A 22 -11.75 5.89 -22.83
C LEU A 22 -12.76 5.41 -23.87
N ARG A 23 -13.85 4.74 -23.45
CA ARG A 23 -14.94 4.30 -24.34
C ARG A 23 -15.77 5.48 -24.85
N GLU A 24 -15.95 6.51 -24.02
CA GLU A 24 -16.70 7.73 -24.36
C GLU A 24 -15.89 8.73 -25.20
N GLU A 25 -14.57 8.56 -25.27
CA GLU A 25 -13.70 9.39 -26.10
C GLU A 25 -13.93 9.12 -27.59
N ASN A 26 -14.02 10.19 -28.40
CA ASN A 26 -14.38 10.11 -29.82
C ASN A 26 -13.16 10.02 -30.75
N TRP A 27 -11.95 10.26 -30.23
CA TRP A 27 -10.67 10.11 -30.93
C TRP A 27 -10.52 10.80 -32.31
N PRO A 28 -11.11 11.99 -32.58
CA PRO A 28 -10.99 12.62 -33.89
C PRO A 28 -9.54 12.99 -34.22
N SER A 29 -8.75 13.41 -33.23
CA SER A 29 -7.33 13.72 -33.39
C SER A 29 -6.44 12.50 -33.69
N VAL A 30 -6.96 11.28 -33.54
CA VAL A 30 -6.26 10.04 -33.89
C VAL A 30 -6.73 9.56 -35.26
N TYR A 31 -8.04 9.56 -35.51
CA TYR A 31 -8.62 9.05 -36.76
C TYR A 31 -8.49 9.99 -37.96
N MET A 32 -8.45 11.31 -37.73
CA MET A 32 -8.32 12.31 -38.80
C MET A 32 -6.86 12.70 -39.08
N GLU A 33 -5.91 12.17 -38.31
CA GLU A 33 -4.49 12.46 -38.48
C GLU A 33 -3.89 11.53 -39.54
N HIS A 34 -3.18 12.12 -40.50
CA HIS A 34 -2.59 11.38 -41.63
C HIS A 34 -1.18 10.87 -41.31
N ASP A 35 -0.49 11.56 -40.40
CA ASP A 35 0.81 11.14 -39.93
C ASP A 35 0.69 10.14 -38.78
N ALA A 36 1.31 8.97 -38.96
CA ALA A 36 1.19 7.87 -38.00
C ALA A 36 1.82 8.22 -36.63
N GLU A 37 2.88 9.02 -36.61
CA GLU A 37 3.55 9.43 -35.38
C GLU A 37 2.69 10.43 -34.60
N LEU A 38 2.12 11.42 -35.29
CA LEU A 38 1.17 12.37 -34.70
C LEU A 38 -0.10 11.67 -34.21
N SER A 39 -0.63 10.72 -34.97
CA SER A 39 -1.81 9.93 -34.57
C SER A 39 -1.54 9.16 -33.27
N TYR A 40 -0.39 8.49 -33.19
CA TYR A 40 0.03 7.80 -31.96
C TYR A 40 0.24 8.76 -30.78
N ASN A 41 0.91 9.89 -31.01
CA ASN A 41 1.16 10.87 -29.97
C ASN A 41 -0.15 11.46 -29.42
N ASN A 42 -1.11 11.72 -30.30
CA ASN A 42 -2.45 12.18 -29.93
C ASN A 42 -3.19 11.13 -29.09
N PHE A 43 -3.16 9.86 -29.51
CA PHE A 43 -3.71 8.75 -28.73
C PHE A 43 -3.07 8.68 -27.34
N PHE A 44 -1.74 8.63 -27.29
CA PHE A 44 -0.99 8.42 -26.07
C PHE A 44 -1.18 9.57 -25.08
N LYS A 45 -1.25 10.81 -25.57
CA LYS A 45 -1.52 11.99 -24.75
C LYS A 45 -2.88 11.90 -24.06
N THR A 46 -3.92 11.55 -24.81
CA THR A 46 -5.29 11.39 -24.28
C THR A 46 -5.39 10.21 -23.32
N PHE A 47 -4.77 9.08 -23.67
CA PHE A 47 -4.66 7.92 -22.77
C PHE A 47 -4.00 8.29 -21.44
N VAL A 48 -2.85 8.97 -21.47
CA VAL A 48 -2.12 9.39 -20.27
C VAL A 48 -2.93 10.40 -19.44
N TYR A 49 -3.66 11.30 -20.08
CA TYR A 49 -4.55 12.25 -19.41
C TYR A 49 -5.59 11.52 -18.55
N TYR A 50 -6.36 10.62 -19.17
CA TYR A 50 -7.36 9.83 -18.44
C TYR A 50 -6.73 8.87 -17.43
N PHE A 51 -5.56 8.31 -17.73
CA PHE A 51 -4.88 7.39 -16.82
C PHE A 51 -4.40 8.10 -15.55
N LYS A 52 -3.94 9.35 -15.67
CA LYS A 52 -3.57 10.19 -14.53
C LYS A 52 -4.79 10.67 -13.74
N GLY A 53 -5.93 10.91 -14.41
CA GLY A 53 -7.17 11.37 -13.78
C GLY A 53 -7.97 10.26 -13.08
N GLY A 54 -8.15 9.10 -13.73
CA GLY A 54 -8.97 7.98 -13.25
C GLY A 54 -8.25 7.11 -12.21
N VAL A 55 -6.93 7.01 -12.27
CA VAL A 55 -6.12 6.27 -11.29
C VAL A 55 -5.44 7.27 -10.35
N MET A 56 -6.24 7.96 -9.54
CA MET A 56 -5.72 8.95 -8.60
C MET A 56 -4.61 8.35 -7.73
N GLN A 57 -3.53 9.12 -7.58
CA GLN A 57 -2.46 8.82 -6.66
C GLN A 57 -3.01 8.96 -5.25
N THR A 58 -3.16 7.84 -4.55
CA THR A 58 -3.53 7.88 -3.14
C THR A 58 -2.28 8.04 -2.30
N GLU A 59 -2.37 8.89 -1.28
CA GLU A 59 -1.36 8.97 -0.25
C GLU A 59 -1.58 7.83 0.74
N LYS A 60 -0.66 6.85 0.78
CA LYS A 60 -0.68 5.86 1.86
C LYS A 60 -0.05 6.54 3.05
N LYS A 61 -0.80 6.64 4.16
CA LYS A 61 -0.19 6.91 5.46
C LYS A 61 0.90 5.86 5.67
N LYS A 62 2.14 6.30 5.80
CA LYS A 62 3.19 5.40 6.30
C LYS A 62 2.79 5.04 7.72
N ASN A 63 2.89 3.76 8.05
CA ASN A 63 2.94 3.36 9.45
C ASN A 63 4.29 3.84 9.97
N ASP A 64 4.30 5.08 10.48
CA ASP A 64 5.50 5.75 10.99
C ASP A 64 6.17 4.98 12.13
N TRP A 65 5.46 4.03 12.73
CA TRP A 65 5.96 3.15 13.79
C TRP A 65 6.77 1.95 13.28
N ILE A 66 6.71 1.62 11.98
CA ILE A 66 7.52 0.52 11.43
C ILE A 66 8.94 1.03 11.16
N ILE A 67 9.78 0.85 12.18
CA ILE A 67 11.21 1.18 12.16
C ILE A 67 11.91 0.38 11.05
N HIS A 68 12.96 0.96 10.44
CA HIS A 68 13.77 0.34 9.39
C HIS A 68 14.18 -1.11 9.72
N GLU A 69 14.56 -1.38 10.95
CA GLU A 69 14.96 -2.71 11.43
C GLU A 69 13.88 -3.78 11.29
N ILE A 70 12.60 -3.42 11.50
CA ILE A 70 11.47 -4.34 11.34
C ILE A 70 11.23 -4.63 9.87
N ARG A 71 11.49 -3.65 9.00
CA ARG A 71 11.37 -3.82 7.55
C ARG A 71 12.43 -4.78 7.03
N SER A 72 13.69 -4.62 7.44
CA SER A 72 14.77 -5.57 7.08
C SER A 72 14.46 -6.99 7.57
N LEU A 73 13.95 -7.12 8.80
CA LEU A 73 13.56 -8.43 9.34
C LEU A 73 12.37 -9.05 8.59
N LYS A 74 11.41 -8.22 8.14
CA LYS A 74 10.30 -8.67 7.29
C LYS A 74 10.82 -9.23 5.96
N GLU A 75 11.75 -8.53 5.32
CA GLU A 75 12.37 -8.97 4.06
C GLU A 75 13.11 -10.30 4.26
N GLU A 76 13.82 -10.46 5.37
CA GLU A 76 14.49 -11.70 5.72
C GLU A 76 13.50 -12.87 5.89
N VAL A 77 12.38 -12.64 6.59
CA VAL A 77 11.28 -13.62 6.71
C VAL A 77 10.71 -14.00 5.34
N MET A 78 10.52 -13.03 4.44
CA MET A 78 9.99 -13.29 3.08
C MET A 78 10.97 -14.08 2.21
N THR A 79 12.27 -13.77 2.32
CA THR A 79 13.34 -14.52 1.65
C THR A 79 13.36 -15.96 2.17
N MET A 80 13.31 -16.13 3.49
CA MET A 80 13.36 -17.46 4.10
C MET A 80 12.10 -18.27 3.78
N HIS A 81 10.92 -17.64 3.73
CA HIS A 81 9.69 -18.28 3.28
C HIS A 81 9.82 -18.80 1.83
N SER A 82 10.37 -17.97 0.94
CA SER A 82 10.63 -18.35 -0.46
C SER A 82 11.61 -19.52 -0.54
N LEU A 83 12.64 -19.52 0.29
CA LEU A 83 13.63 -20.58 0.38
C LEU A 83 13.02 -21.89 0.91
N CYS A 84 12.18 -21.86 1.95
CA CYS A 84 11.45 -23.02 2.44
C CYS A 84 10.50 -23.61 1.40
N LYS A 85 9.81 -22.76 0.62
CA LYS A 85 8.92 -23.20 -0.45
C LYS A 85 9.69 -23.93 -1.56
N ARG A 86 10.90 -23.48 -1.87
CA ARG A 86 11.75 -24.07 -2.92
C ARG A 86 12.54 -25.29 -2.43
N TYR A 87 12.94 -25.29 -1.15
CA TYR A 87 13.76 -26.33 -0.53
C TYR A 87 13.20 -26.66 0.87
N PRO A 88 12.17 -27.51 0.97
CA PRO A 88 11.47 -27.79 2.21
C PRO A 88 12.23 -28.80 3.09
N THR A 89 13.40 -28.40 3.58
CA THR A 89 14.14 -29.16 4.58
C THR A 89 13.65 -28.84 5.99
N GLU A 90 13.83 -29.75 6.93
CA GLU A 90 13.50 -29.52 8.34
C GLU A 90 14.29 -28.35 8.92
N ALA A 91 15.57 -28.25 8.58
CA ALA A 91 16.44 -27.13 8.97
C ALA A 91 15.89 -25.78 8.47
N ASN A 92 15.51 -25.68 7.19
CA ASN A 92 14.95 -24.46 6.61
C ASN A 92 13.62 -24.10 7.28
N THR A 93 12.76 -25.08 7.47
CA THR A 93 11.44 -24.89 8.11
C THR A 93 11.58 -24.41 9.55
N SER A 94 12.51 -25.00 10.31
CA SER A 94 12.81 -24.61 11.69
C SER A 94 13.36 -23.18 11.76
N ALA A 95 14.33 -22.85 10.91
CA ALA A 95 14.90 -21.51 10.81
C ALA A 95 13.84 -20.46 10.42
N TYR A 96 12.97 -20.75 9.46
CA TYR A 96 11.84 -19.88 9.11
C TYR A 96 10.89 -19.65 10.30
N LYS A 97 10.48 -20.71 11.00
CA LYS A 97 9.58 -20.59 12.17
C LYS A 97 10.21 -19.73 13.26
N ASN A 98 11.50 -19.91 13.53
CA ASN A 98 12.23 -19.09 14.51
C ASN A 98 12.30 -17.63 14.07
N LEU A 99 12.66 -17.36 12.82
CA LEU A 99 12.75 -16.01 12.29
C LEU A 99 11.38 -15.31 12.29
N GLN A 100 10.32 -16.04 11.93
CA GLN A 100 8.94 -15.56 12.00
C GLN A 100 8.53 -15.22 13.44
N LYS A 101 8.90 -16.05 14.42
CA LYS A 101 8.65 -15.77 15.85
C LYS A 101 9.38 -14.50 16.30
N ILE A 102 10.66 -14.35 15.96
CA ILE A 102 11.45 -13.16 16.30
C ILE A 102 10.81 -11.91 15.67
N TYR A 103 10.41 -12.00 14.40
CA TYR A 103 9.73 -10.92 13.71
C TYR A 103 8.43 -10.49 14.41
N GLN A 104 7.58 -11.45 14.78
CA GLN A 104 6.34 -11.13 15.50
C GLN A 104 6.60 -10.47 16.85
N LEU A 105 7.57 -10.96 17.63
CA LEU A 105 7.93 -10.36 18.91
C LEU A 105 8.44 -8.93 18.75
N ARG A 106 9.31 -8.67 17.77
CA ARG A 106 9.81 -7.31 17.50
C ARG A 106 8.70 -6.38 17.00
N LEU A 107 7.79 -6.89 16.17
CA LEU A 107 6.64 -6.14 15.66
C LEU A 107 5.72 -5.69 16.80
N ILE A 108 5.37 -6.61 17.70
CA ILE A 108 4.52 -6.33 18.87
C ILE A 108 5.21 -5.30 19.77
N LYS A 109 6.51 -5.50 20.07
CA LYS A 109 7.28 -4.58 20.90
C LYS A 109 7.33 -3.17 20.30
N ALA A 110 7.67 -3.04 19.03
CA ALA A 110 7.77 -1.74 18.39
C ALA A 110 6.43 -1.00 18.32
N ARG A 111 5.34 -1.74 18.08
CA ARG A 111 3.99 -1.18 18.13
C ARG A 111 3.67 -0.65 19.53
N LYS A 112 3.96 -1.43 20.57
CA LYS A 112 3.80 -1.03 21.97
C LYS A 112 4.62 0.21 22.31
N ASP A 113 5.91 0.20 21.94
CA ASP A 113 6.83 1.30 22.22
C ASP A 113 6.39 2.58 21.51
N HIS A 114 5.91 2.50 20.27
CA HIS A 114 5.36 3.64 19.55
C HIS A 114 4.14 4.25 20.23
N PHE A 115 3.15 3.43 20.59
CA PHE A 115 1.95 3.93 21.28
C PHE A 115 2.29 4.51 22.65
N ASN A 116 3.14 3.82 23.42
CA ASN A 116 3.61 4.32 24.71
C ASN A 116 4.31 5.67 24.58
N ASN A 117 5.25 5.81 23.64
CA ASN A 117 5.94 7.08 23.38
C ASN A 117 4.95 8.18 22.96
N THR A 118 3.96 7.84 22.13
CA THR A 118 2.96 8.81 21.66
C THR A 118 2.07 9.29 22.82
N ILE A 119 1.65 8.39 23.72
CA ILE A 119 0.86 8.74 24.91
C ILE A 119 1.71 9.54 25.90
N GLN A 120 2.96 9.15 26.15
CA GLN A 120 3.82 9.83 27.11
C GLN A 120 4.15 11.26 26.68
N ASN A 121 4.35 11.48 25.38
CA ASN A 121 4.69 12.79 24.83
C ASN A 121 3.46 13.64 24.46
N SER A 122 2.23 13.15 24.69
CA SER A 122 1.03 13.94 24.38
C SER A 122 0.63 14.87 25.52
N GLU A 123 0.17 16.06 25.15
CA GLU A 123 -0.32 17.07 26.09
C GLU A 123 -1.60 16.59 26.80
N ASN A 124 -2.48 15.87 26.09
CA ASN A 124 -3.71 15.30 26.64
C ASN A 124 -3.76 13.78 26.40
N LYS A 125 -3.28 13.03 27.40
CA LYS A 125 -3.20 11.57 27.40
C LYS A 125 -4.54 10.90 27.13
N SER A 126 -5.60 11.33 27.81
CA SER A 126 -6.94 10.74 27.70
C SER A 126 -7.49 10.89 26.29
N LYS A 127 -7.37 12.08 25.68
CA LYS A 127 -7.80 12.32 24.30
C LYS A 127 -6.99 11.48 23.32
N THR A 128 -5.67 11.43 23.47
CA THR A 128 -4.78 10.64 22.61
C THR A 128 -5.11 9.13 22.65
N ILE A 129 -5.36 8.58 23.84
CA ILE A 129 -5.76 7.17 24.00
C ILE A 129 -7.09 6.90 23.28
N TRP A 130 -8.10 7.77 23.46
CA TRP A 130 -9.38 7.62 22.77
C TRP A 130 -9.25 7.69 21.24
N GLN A 131 -8.41 8.60 20.73
CA GLN A 131 -8.11 8.67 19.30
C GLN A 131 -7.45 7.39 18.78
N MET A 132 -6.53 6.80 19.53
CA MET A 132 -5.91 5.52 19.17
C MET A 132 -6.94 4.39 19.14
N ILE A 133 -7.77 4.27 20.17
CA ILE A 133 -8.84 3.25 20.22
C ILE A 133 -9.79 3.37 19.03
N ASN A 134 -10.26 4.60 18.75
CA ASN A 134 -11.16 4.84 17.61
C ASN A 134 -10.50 4.47 16.28
N SER A 135 -9.22 4.81 16.09
CA SER A 135 -8.50 4.47 14.85
C SER A 135 -8.37 2.96 14.62
N GLU A 136 -8.24 2.16 15.68
CA GLU A 136 -8.19 0.70 15.59
C GLU A 136 -9.56 0.10 15.29
N LEU A 137 -10.62 0.64 15.90
CA LEU A 137 -12.00 0.21 15.64
C LEU A 137 -12.40 0.48 14.19
N ASP A 138 -12.14 1.68 13.68
CA ASP A 138 -12.43 2.06 12.29
C ASP A 138 -11.70 1.16 11.28
N GLU A 139 -10.44 0.79 11.55
CA GLU A 139 -9.66 -0.10 10.69
C GLU A 139 -10.20 -1.54 10.68
N THR A 140 -10.70 -2.02 11.83
CA THR A 140 -11.33 -3.35 11.92
C THR A 140 -12.68 -3.40 11.20
N GLU A 141 -13.47 -2.34 11.27
CA GLU A 141 -14.74 -2.24 10.55
C GLU A 141 -14.54 -2.17 9.03
N TYR A 142 -13.55 -1.40 8.59
CA TYR A 142 -13.16 -1.30 7.17
C TYR A 142 -12.71 -2.64 6.59
N LYS A 143 -11.89 -3.42 7.31
CA LYS A 143 -11.46 -4.75 6.88
C LYS A 143 -12.63 -5.73 6.75
N ARG A 144 -13.65 -5.65 7.61
CA ARG A 144 -14.87 -6.47 7.51
C ARG A 144 -15.69 -6.12 6.26
N LYS A 145 -15.82 -4.83 5.92
CA LYS A 145 -16.59 -4.37 4.74
C LYS A 145 -15.95 -4.76 3.40
N ILE A 146 -14.65 -5.05 3.35
CA ILE A 146 -13.93 -5.42 2.12
C ILE A 146 -13.82 -6.94 1.92
N MET A 147 -14.06 -7.74 2.98
CA MET A 147 -14.02 -9.21 2.92
C MET A 147 -15.40 -9.86 2.73
N ILE A 148 -16.41 -9.09 2.34
CA ILE A 148 -17.75 -9.55 1.95
C ILE A 148 -17.98 -9.11 0.50
#